data_AF-A0A7S3LET1-F1
#
_entry.id   AF-A0A7S3LET1-F1
#
_cell.length_a   1.000
_cell.length_b   1.000
_cell.length_c   1.000
_cell.angle_alpha   90.00
_cell.angle_beta   90.00
_cell.angle_gamma   90.00
#
_symmetry.space_group_name_H-M   'P 1'
#
loop_
_entity.id
_entity.type
_entity.pdbx_description
1 polymer ?
#
loop_
_entity_poly.entity_id
_entity_poly.type
_entity_poly.pdbx_seq_one_letter_code
_entity_poly.pdbx_strand_id
1 'polypeptide(L)'
;MSEDADFFSVPPSSSDAVGDEPIILGDAPPPDFAAAPAADESPFMGDVTDAPPPPSDAPIVLGGDDEMPPPPESSGPTPMQKWNEEWQETLKVRKEEENARKAELVEAARVALEAFQAEREVKRQSKMTKNREDEQAKLEAIEADLENDNSWQRVCKMIELSHDSTAKSADVKRMRDVLILLKNEPTRAEALTN
;
A
#
# COMPACT_ATOMS: atom_id res chain seq x y z
N MET A 1 7.89 -48.23 3.81
CA MET A 1 6.74 -47.34 3.61
C MET A 1 7.15 -45.97 4.12
N SER A 2 7.75 -45.19 3.23
CA SER A 2 8.25 -43.83 3.49
C SER A 2 8.11 -43.04 2.21
N GLU A 3 6.92 -42.48 1.98
CA GLU A 3 6.64 -41.48 0.95
C GLU A 3 5.53 -40.58 1.52
N ASP A 4 5.81 -39.29 1.65
CA ASP A 4 4.86 -38.16 1.62
C ASP A 4 5.51 -36.90 2.25
N ALA A 5 6.54 -36.36 1.58
CA ALA A 5 7.16 -35.08 1.96
C ALA A 5 7.37 -34.10 0.78
N ASP A 6 6.72 -34.32 -0.36
CA ASP A 6 6.97 -33.54 -1.59
C ASP A 6 5.75 -32.76 -2.11
N PHE A 7 4.72 -32.53 -1.30
CA PHE A 7 3.50 -31.83 -1.78
C PHE A 7 3.58 -30.29 -1.73
N PHE A 8 4.50 -29.69 -0.95
CA PHE A 8 4.60 -28.23 -0.80
C PHE A 8 5.98 -27.67 -1.18
N SER A 9 6.54 -28.12 -2.30
CA SER A 9 7.72 -27.46 -2.88
C SER A 9 7.28 -26.52 -3.99
N VAL A 10 7.36 -25.22 -3.71
CA VAL A 10 7.17 -24.14 -4.71
C VAL A 10 8.34 -24.24 -5.71
N PRO A 11 8.10 -24.33 -7.03
CA PRO A 11 9.19 -24.37 -7.99
C PRO A 11 9.91 -23.02 -8.05
N PRO A 12 11.24 -22.97 -8.22
CA PRO A 12 11.96 -21.71 -8.39
C PRO A 12 11.61 -21.15 -9.77
N SER A 13 10.77 -20.11 -9.81
CA SER A 13 10.56 -19.33 -11.02
C SER A 13 11.80 -18.49 -11.27
N SER A 14 12.64 -18.99 -12.18
CA SER A 14 13.63 -18.21 -12.91
C SER A 14 12.92 -17.19 -13.79
N SER A 15 12.98 -15.91 -13.42
CA SER A 15 13.07 -14.79 -14.37
C SER A 15 13.38 -13.49 -13.63
N ASP A 16 14.68 -13.28 -13.41
CA ASP A 16 15.23 -11.92 -13.46
C ASP A 16 14.94 -11.36 -14.88
N ALA A 17 13.92 -10.51 -15.00
CA ALA A 17 13.80 -9.47 -16.05
C ALA A 17 12.43 -8.78 -16.04
N VAL A 18 12.22 -7.81 -15.15
CA VAL A 18 11.30 -6.66 -15.39
C VAL A 18 11.92 -5.51 -14.58
N GLY A 19 12.62 -4.55 -15.18
CA GLY A 19 12.09 -3.66 -16.20
C GLY A 19 11.39 -2.53 -15.47
N ASP A 20 12.03 -1.37 -15.42
CA ASP A 20 11.51 -0.11 -14.88
C ASP A 20 10.25 0.30 -15.65
N GLU A 21 9.08 -0.13 -15.18
CA GLU A 21 7.78 0.30 -15.73
C GLU A 21 7.10 1.28 -14.76
N PRO A 22 6.62 2.43 -15.25
CA PRO A 22 5.86 3.36 -14.42
C PRO A 22 4.57 2.67 -13.96
N ILE A 23 4.24 2.85 -12.68
CA ILE A 23 2.97 2.38 -12.09
C ILE A 23 1.82 3.09 -12.84
N ILE A 24 1.25 2.43 -13.86
CA ILE A 24 0.00 2.84 -14.49
C ILE A 24 -1.10 2.57 -13.49
N LEU A 25 -1.51 3.62 -12.79
CA LEU A 25 -2.78 3.68 -12.06
C LEU A 25 -3.88 3.37 -13.08
N GLY A 26 -4.48 2.18 -12.97
CA GLY A 26 -5.52 1.71 -13.87
C GLY A 26 -6.67 2.70 -13.99
N ASP A 27 -7.17 2.84 -15.20
CA ASP A 27 -8.29 3.70 -15.59
C ASP A 27 -9.54 3.43 -14.74
N ALA A 28 -10.24 4.50 -14.35
CA ALA A 28 -11.45 4.42 -13.55
C ALA A 28 -12.61 3.88 -14.41
N PRO A 29 -13.32 2.82 -13.99
CA PRO A 29 -14.41 2.28 -14.79
C PRO A 29 -15.54 3.32 -14.94
N PRO A 30 -16.15 3.44 -16.14
CA PRO A 30 -17.15 4.45 -16.41
C PRO A 30 -18.45 4.23 -15.61
N PRO A 31 -19.19 5.30 -15.28
CA PRO A 31 -20.43 5.19 -14.53
C PRO A 31 -21.58 4.78 -15.47
N ASP A 32 -21.87 3.48 -15.55
CA ASP A 32 -23.11 2.99 -16.18
C ASP A 32 -24.30 3.24 -15.26
N PHE A 33 -24.85 4.45 -15.34
CA PHE A 33 -26.12 4.84 -14.74
C PHE A 33 -27.19 4.94 -15.83
N ALA A 34 -27.77 3.81 -16.26
CA ALA A 34 -29.13 3.75 -16.81
C ALA A 34 -29.56 2.31 -17.18
N ALA A 35 -30.24 1.60 -16.28
CA ALA A 35 -31.35 0.71 -16.63
C ALA A 35 -32.11 0.27 -15.36
N ALA A 36 -33.40 0.62 -15.28
CA ALA A 36 -34.38 -0.02 -14.39
C ALA A 36 -35.34 -0.86 -15.27
N PRO A 37 -36.25 -1.68 -14.70
CA PRO A 37 -36.04 -2.76 -13.73
C PRO A 37 -36.68 -4.08 -14.24
N ALA A 38 -36.07 -5.24 -13.97
CA ALA A 38 -36.77 -6.51 -14.08
C ALA A 38 -36.17 -7.54 -13.12
N ALA A 39 -36.97 -7.82 -12.10
CA ALA A 39 -37.13 -9.08 -11.38
C ALA A 39 -36.07 -10.18 -11.55
N ASP A 40 -35.50 -10.53 -10.41
CA ASP A 40 -35.55 -11.85 -9.79
C ASP A 40 -34.23 -12.63 -9.67
N GLU A 41 -34.09 -13.18 -8.47
CA GLU A 41 -33.24 -14.30 -8.04
C GLU A 41 -31.74 -14.05 -7.82
N SER A 42 -31.41 -13.58 -6.61
CA SER A 42 -30.21 -14.03 -5.90
C SER A 42 -30.61 -14.51 -4.50
N PRO A 43 -30.13 -15.68 -4.03
CA PRO A 43 -30.46 -16.23 -2.72
C PRO A 43 -29.77 -15.37 -1.64
N PHE A 44 -30.51 -14.37 -1.18
CA PHE A 44 -30.15 -13.52 -0.06
C PHE A 44 -30.10 -14.38 1.21
N MET A 45 -28.87 -14.62 1.65
CA MET A 45 -28.55 -15.21 2.94
C MET A 45 -29.21 -14.36 4.02
N GLY A 46 -30.18 -14.97 4.70
CA GLY A 46 -31.19 -14.30 5.52
C GLY A 46 -30.62 -13.33 6.55
N ASP A 47 -31.01 -12.07 6.38
CA ASP A 47 -31.09 -11.05 7.41
C ASP A 47 -32.00 -11.56 8.55
N VAL A 48 -31.41 -11.84 9.71
CA VAL A 48 -32.14 -12.07 10.97
C VAL A 48 -32.35 -10.71 11.63
N THR A 49 -33.26 -9.91 11.08
CA THR A 49 -33.79 -8.73 11.78
C THR A 49 -35.28 -8.50 11.49
N ASP A 50 -36.14 -9.45 11.87
CA ASP A 50 -37.54 -9.12 12.21
C ASP A 50 -38.07 -10.11 13.25
N ALA A 51 -37.75 -9.85 14.52
CA ALA A 51 -38.50 -10.44 15.62
C ALA A 51 -39.80 -9.63 15.75
N PRO A 52 -40.99 -10.27 15.73
CA PRO A 52 -42.25 -9.55 15.80
C PRO A 52 -42.33 -8.72 17.08
N PRO A 53 -42.97 -7.53 17.05
CA PRO A 53 -43.16 -6.72 18.25
C PRO A 53 -43.86 -7.56 19.32
N PRO A 54 -43.46 -7.42 20.61
CA PRO A 54 -44.13 -8.14 21.68
C PRO A 54 -45.63 -7.82 21.64
N PRO A 55 -46.52 -8.82 21.70
CA PRO A 55 -47.95 -8.55 21.77
C PRO A 55 -48.23 -7.72 23.02
N SER A 56 -48.71 -6.50 22.78
CA SER A 56 -49.37 -5.60 23.72
C SER A 56 -50.07 -6.35 24.86
N ASP A 57 -49.72 -5.99 26.10
CA ASP A 57 -50.40 -6.20 27.39
C ASP A 57 -51.86 -6.69 27.30
N ALA A 58 -52.03 -7.98 27.01
CA ALA A 58 -53.23 -8.71 27.37
C ALA A 58 -52.86 -9.60 28.56
N PRO A 59 -53.60 -9.56 29.68
CA PRO A 59 -53.33 -10.46 30.79
C PRO A 59 -53.57 -11.89 30.30
N ILE A 60 -52.49 -12.65 30.11
CA ILE A 60 -52.56 -14.09 29.93
C ILE A 60 -53.05 -14.63 31.28
N VAL A 61 -54.36 -14.85 31.38
CA VAL A 61 -54.96 -15.64 32.44
C VAL A 61 -54.55 -17.09 32.18
N LEU A 62 -53.34 -17.43 32.63
CA LEU A 62 -52.94 -18.81 32.79
C LEU A 62 -53.78 -19.34 33.95
N GLY A 63 -54.86 -20.06 33.60
CA GLY A 63 -55.76 -20.63 34.57
C GLY A 63 -55.03 -21.55 35.55
N GLY A 64 -55.33 -21.38 36.83
CA GLY A 64 -54.99 -22.32 37.89
C GLY A 64 -53.85 -21.83 38.76
N ASP A 65 -54.20 -21.25 39.91
CA ASP A 65 -53.40 -21.27 41.13
C ASP A 65 -53.15 -22.73 41.55
N ASP A 66 -52.29 -23.44 40.80
CA ASP A 66 -51.62 -24.63 41.33
C ASP A 66 -50.30 -24.10 41.90
N GLU A 67 -50.33 -23.89 43.22
CA GLU A 67 -49.22 -23.46 44.03
C GLU A 67 -48.06 -24.47 43.84
N MET A 68 -47.18 -24.16 42.89
CA MET A 68 -45.95 -24.89 42.65
C MET A 68 -45.24 -25.02 44.01
N PRO A 69 -45.06 -26.25 44.56
CA PRO A 69 -44.42 -26.42 45.85
C PRO A 69 -43.06 -25.72 45.80
N PRO A 70 -42.68 -24.95 46.83
CA PRO A 70 -41.41 -24.25 46.85
C PRO A 70 -40.31 -25.27 46.51
N PRO A 71 -39.40 -24.95 45.57
CA PRO A 71 -38.31 -25.87 45.25
C PRO A 71 -37.63 -26.24 46.56
N PRO A 72 -37.36 -27.53 46.83
CA PRO A 72 -36.71 -27.92 48.07
C PRO A 72 -35.45 -27.09 48.18
N GLU A 73 -35.34 -26.30 49.25
CA GLU A 73 -34.15 -25.50 49.56
C GLU A 73 -33.00 -26.49 49.77
N SER A 74 -32.37 -26.86 48.66
CA SER A 74 -31.14 -27.63 48.63
C SER A 74 -30.08 -26.72 49.20
N SER A 75 -29.73 -26.95 50.45
CA SER A 75 -28.78 -26.16 51.25
C SER A 75 -27.33 -26.30 50.79
N GLY A 76 -27.09 -26.60 49.51
CA GLY A 76 -25.77 -26.65 48.90
C GLY A 76 -25.85 -26.57 47.39
N PRO A 77 -24.80 -26.06 46.72
CA PRO A 77 -24.78 -25.97 45.27
C PRO A 77 -24.91 -27.36 44.66
N THR A 78 -25.93 -27.52 43.84
CA THR A 78 -26.16 -28.74 43.06
C THR A 78 -24.94 -29.03 42.17
N PRO A 79 -24.66 -30.30 41.82
CA PRO A 79 -23.57 -30.64 40.91
C PRO A 79 -23.63 -29.88 39.57
N MET A 80 -24.84 -29.58 39.09
CA MET A 80 -25.08 -28.79 37.89
C MET A 80 -24.68 -27.31 38.06
N GLN A 81 -24.94 -26.72 39.24
CA GLN A 81 -24.52 -25.33 39.52
C GLN A 81 -23.00 -25.20 39.55
N LYS A 82 -22.30 -26.13 40.21
CA LYS A 82 -20.83 -26.14 40.21
C LYS A 82 -20.25 -26.28 38.81
N TRP A 83 -20.81 -27.19 38.01
CA TRP A 83 -20.39 -27.38 36.62
C TRP A 83 -20.64 -26.14 35.75
N ASN A 84 -21.80 -25.47 35.91
CA ASN A 84 -22.07 -24.21 35.21
C ASN A 84 -21.12 -23.09 35.63
N GLU A 85 -20.81 -22.97 36.92
CA GLU A 85 -19.87 -21.97 37.43
C GLU A 85 -18.46 -22.17 36.86
N GLU A 86 -17.93 -23.40 36.92
CA GLU A 86 -16.64 -23.78 36.33
C GLU A 86 -16.64 -23.53 34.80
N TRP A 87 -17.72 -23.90 34.11
CA TRP A 87 -17.83 -23.69 32.68
C TRP A 87 -17.85 -22.19 32.31
N GLN A 88 -18.61 -21.38 33.05
CA GLN A 88 -18.63 -19.93 32.87
C GLN A 88 -17.27 -19.30 33.13
N GLU A 89 -16.52 -19.79 34.11
CA GLU A 89 -15.15 -19.35 34.36
C GLU A 89 -14.23 -19.69 33.18
N THR A 90 -14.30 -20.91 32.63
CA THR A 90 -13.51 -21.27 31.44
C THR A 90 -13.85 -20.43 30.22
N LEU A 91 -15.12 -20.03 30.05
CA LEU A 91 -15.54 -19.14 28.96
C LEU A 91 -15.03 -17.72 29.16
N LYS A 92 -15.04 -17.21 30.40
CA LYS A 92 -14.48 -15.90 30.73
C LYS A 92 -12.99 -15.84 30.44
N VAL A 93 -12.23 -16.83 30.89
CA VAL A 93 -10.78 -16.92 30.62
C VAL A 93 -10.50 -16.94 29.13
N ARG A 94 -11.20 -17.78 28.35
CA ARG A 94 -11.01 -17.80 26.88
C ARG A 94 -11.36 -16.46 26.23
N LYS A 95 -12.42 -15.79 26.68
CA LYS A 95 -12.83 -14.49 26.16
C LYS A 95 -11.81 -13.39 26.50
N GLU A 96 -11.24 -13.44 27.69
CA GLU A 96 -10.18 -12.52 28.12
C GLU A 96 -8.89 -12.74 27.31
N GLU A 97 -8.48 -13.99 27.09
CA GLU A 97 -7.35 -14.33 26.22
C GLU A 97 -7.56 -13.86 24.79
N GLU A 98 -8.76 -14.07 24.23
CA GLU A 98 -9.10 -13.60 22.88
C GLU A 98 -9.08 -12.07 22.79
N ASN A 99 -9.64 -11.38 23.78
CA ASN A 99 -9.65 -9.92 23.83
C ASN A 99 -8.24 -9.35 23.99
N ALA A 100 -7.38 -9.98 24.80
CA ALA A 100 -5.98 -9.59 24.94
C ALA A 100 -5.25 -9.71 23.60
N ARG A 101 -5.39 -10.84 22.90
CA ARG A 101 -4.77 -11.02 21.56
C ARG A 101 -5.28 -10.02 20.53
N LYS A 102 -6.59 -9.69 20.55
CA LYS A 102 -7.15 -8.66 19.68
C LYS A 102 -6.56 -7.28 19.98
N ALA A 103 -6.42 -6.93 21.26
CA ALA A 103 -5.81 -5.66 21.66
C ALA A 103 -4.35 -5.58 21.21
N GLU A 104 -3.56 -6.64 21.40
CA GLU A 104 -2.17 -6.72 20.93
C GLU A 104 -2.07 -6.54 19.40
N LEU A 105 -2.95 -7.17 18.63
CA LEU A 105 -2.99 -7.04 17.17
C LEU A 105 -3.34 -5.61 16.73
N VAL A 106 -4.29 -4.97 17.40
CA VAL A 106 -4.69 -3.59 17.10
C VAL A 106 -3.54 -2.62 17.41
N GLU A 107 -2.86 -2.78 18.55
CA GLU A 107 -1.70 -1.96 18.89
C GLU A 107 -0.53 -2.20 17.93
N ALA A 108 -0.24 -3.45 17.57
CA ALA A 108 0.78 -3.75 16.58
C ALA A 108 0.46 -3.14 15.20
N ALA A 109 -0.80 -3.19 14.77
CA ALA A 109 -1.24 -2.56 13.52
C ALA A 109 -1.12 -1.04 13.57
N ARG A 110 -1.47 -0.42 14.71
CA ARG A 110 -1.31 1.02 14.93
C ARG A 110 0.17 1.43 14.83
N VAL A 111 1.05 0.72 15.52
CA VAL A 111 2.50 0.98 15.47
C VAL A 111 3.05 0.81 14.05
N ALA A 112 2.61 -0.23 13.32
CA ALA A 112 3.02 -0.44 11.94
C ALA A 112 2.58 0.71 11.01
N LEU A 113 1.38 1.25 11.21
CA LEU A 113 0.90 2.41 10.46
C LEU A 113 1.71 3.68 10.76
N GLU A 114 2.00 3.94 12.04
CA GLU A 114 2.82 5.08 12.44
C GLU A 114 4.24 4.98 11.86
N ALA A 115 4.85 3.80 11.92
CA ALA A 115 6.16 3.54 11.33
C ALA A 115 6.17 3.74 9.81
N PHE A 116 5.15 3.24 9.10
CA PHE A 116 5.00 3.42 7.66
C PHE A 116 4.88 4.90 7.27
N GLN A 117 4.07 5.66 8.01
CA GLN A 117 3.90 7.09 7.77
C GLN A 117 5.20 7.86 8.03
N ALA A 118 5.92 7.53 9.11
CA ALA A 118 7.21 8.12 9.42
C ALA A 118 8.26 7.84 8.32
N GLU A 119 8.37 6.59 7.86
CA GLU A 119 9.29 6.23 6.77
C GLU A 119 8.93 6.94 5.47
N ARG A 120 7.64 7.02 5.14
CA ARG A 120 7.16 7.76 3.96
C ARG A 120 7.56 9.23 4.04
N GLU A 121 7.37 9.86 5.19
CA GLU A 121 7.70 11.27 5.39
C GLU A 121 9.21 11.50 5.26
N VAL A 122 10.04 10.63 5.84
CA VAL A 122 11.51 10.68 5.68
C VAL A 122 11.90 10.57 4.21
N LYS A 123 11.33 9.61 3.47
CA LYS A 123 11.58 9.46 2.02
C LYS A 123 11.14 10.69 1.24
N ARG A 124 9.99 11.27 1.58
CA ARG A 124 9.47 12.48 0.93
C ARG A 124 10.39 13.68 1.18
N GLN A 125 10.81 13.87 2.43
CA GLN A 125 11.73 14.95 2.81
C GLN A 125 13.09 14.77 2.14
N SER A 126 13.66 13.57 2.15
CA SER A 126 14.92 13.28 1.47
C SER A 126 14.85 13.54 -0.05
N LYS A 127 13.75 13.18 -0.71
CA LYS A 127 13.54 13.53 -2.12
C LYS A 127 13.42 15.04 -2.33
N MET A 128 12.71 15.73 -1.43
CA MET A 128 12.55 17.18 -1.52
C MET A 128 13.88 17.93 -1.33
N THR A 129 14.70 17.50 -0.36
CA THR A 129 16.03 18.10 -0.13
C THR A 129 16.95 17.80 -1.30
N LYS A 130 16.99 16.55 -1.78
CA LYS A 130 17.79 16.17 -2.95
C LYS A 130 17.39 16.96 -4.19
N ASN A 131 16.10 17.09 -4.49
CA ASN A 131 15.65 17.86 -5.64
C ASN A 131 16.06 19.34 -5.51
N ARG A 132 15.98 19.92 -4.31
CA ARG A 132 16.42 21.30 -4.08
C ARG A 132 17.94 21.46 -4.23
N GLU A 133 18.71 20.49 -3.75
CA GLU A 133 20.17 20.45 -3.94
C GLU A 133 20.54 20.28 -5.41
N ASP A 134 19.86 19.39 -6.13
CA ASP A 134 20.06 19.17 -7.57
C ASP A 134 19.70 20.43 -8.39
N GLU A 135 18.61 21.12 -8.03
CA GLU A 135 18.24 22.40 -8.64
C GLU A 135 19.30 23.48 -8.36
N GLN A 136 19.77 23.59 -7.12
CA GLN A 136 20.81 24.54 -6.73
C GLN A 136 22.12 24.25 -7.48
N ALA A 137 22.55 22.99 -7.51
CA ALA A 137 23.75 22.57 -8.24
C ALA A 137 23.63 22.81 -9.75
N LYS A 138 22.43 22.65 -10.32
CA LYS A 138 22.17 22.98 -11.73
C LYS A 138 22.27 24.48 -11.99
N LEU A 139 21.73 25.31 -11.11
CA LEU A 139 21.83 26.77 -11.23
C LEU A 139 23.30 27.23 -11.12
N GLU A 140 24.04 26.71 -10.14
CA GLU A 140 25.48 26.98 -9.97
C GLU A 140 26.28 26.50 -11.19
N ALA A 141 25.95 25.34 -11.76
CA ALA A 141 26.58 24.86 -12.98
C ALA A 141 26.29 25.76 -14.19
N ILE A 142 25.08 26.32 -14.29
CA ILE A 142 24.72 27.28 -15.36
C ILE A 142 25.47 28.59 -15.17
N GLU A 143 25.58 29.09 -13.93
CA GLU A 143 26.33 30.32 -13.61
C GLU A 143 27.83 30.14 -13.92
N ALA A 144 28.43 29.04 -13.49
CA ALA A 144 29.82 28.70 -13.81
C ALA A 144 30.04 28.52 -15.33
N ASP A 145 29.08 27.91 -16.04
CA ASP A 145 29.14 27.81 -17.50
C ASP A 145 28.99 29.20 -18.16
N LEU A 146 28.27 30.15 -17.54
CA LEU A 146 28.06 31.51 -18.03
C LEU A 146 29.31 32.38 -17.85
N GLU A 147 29.99 32.25 -16.71
CA GLU A 147 31.24 32.94 -16.37
C GLU A 147 32.46 32.44 -17.16
N ASN A 148 32.37 31.27 -17.79
CA ASN A 148 33.47 30.74 -18.60
C ASN A 148 33.71 31.58 -19.88
N ASP A 149 34.96 32.06 -20.04
CA ASP A 149 35.39 32.89 -21.17
C ASP A 149 35.28 32.17 -22.54
N ASN A 150 35.33 30.83 -22.59
CA ASN A 150 35.17 30.08 -23.83
C ASN A 150 33.73 29.58 -24.02
N SER A 151 32.96 30.32 -24.82
CA SER A 151 31.58 29.98 -25.18
C SER A 151 31.41 28.59 -25.82
N TRP A 152 32.44 28.06 -26.50
CA TRP A 152 32.38 26.73 -27.13
C TRP A 152 32.42 25.59 -26.12
N GLN A 153 32.93 25.80 -24.90
CA GLN A 153 32.84 24.81 -23.82
C GLN A 153 31.38 24.61 -23.40
N ARG A 154 30.61 25.70 -23.32
CA ARG A 154 29.15 25.67 -23.07
C ARG A 154 28.41 24.96 -24.21
N VAL A 155 28.71 25.31 -25.46
CA VAL A 155 28.10 24.65 -26.64
C VAL A 155 28.37 23.15 -26.65
N CYS A 156 29.61 22.73 -26.39
CA CYS A 156 29.98 21.31 -26.33
C CYS A 156 29.29 20.54 -25.20
N LYS A 157 28.92 21.20 -24.11
CA LYS A 157 28.21 20.59 -22.97
C LYS A 157 26.70 20.41 -23.24
N MET A 158 26.11 21.26 -24.07
CA MET A 158 24.70 21.18 -24.47
C MET A 158 24.43 20.12 -25.55
N ILE A 159 25.46 19.73 -26.30
CA ILE A 159 25.35 18.78 -27.41
C ILE A 159 25.92 17.43 -27.03
N GLU A 160 25.25 16.35 -27.43
CA GLU A 160 25.74 15.00 -27.21
C GLU A 160 26.75 14.62 -28.31
N LEU A 161 28.04 14.55 -27.95
CA LEU A 161 29.12 14.18 -28.87
C LEU A 161 29.37 12.65 -28.93
N SER A 162 28.54 11.85 -28.25
CA SER A 162 28.65 10.39 -28.22
C SER A 162 28.48 9.82 -29.64
N HIS A 163 29.15 8.71 -29.93
CA HIS A 163 29.11 8.09 -31.26
C HIS A 163 27.79 7.34 -31.53
N ASP A 164 27.01 7.10 -30.47
CA ASP A 164 25.85 6.20 -30.47
C ASP A 164 24.51 6.95 -30.61
N SER A 165 24.57 8.27 -30.86
CA SER A 165 23.42 9.15 -30.71
C SER A 165 22.29 8.91 -31.73
N THR A 166 22.47 8.09 -32.76
CA THR A 166 21.36 7.54 -33.56
C THR A 166 21.83 6.36 -34.44
N ALA A 167 21.07 5.26 -34.45
CA ALA A 167 21.30 4.09 -35.30
C ALA A 167 21.21 4.36 -36.84
N LYS A 168 20.98 5.61 -37.26
CA LYS A 168 20.88 6.07 -38.66
C LYS A 168 21.53 7.44 -38.90
N SER A 169 22.58 7.79 -38.15
CA SER A 169 23.24 9.11 -38.27
C SER A 169 24.21 9.20 -39.45
N ALA A 170 24.27 10.39 -40.07
CA ALA A 170 25.29 10.75 -41.06
C ALA A 170 26.66 10.91 -40.39
N ASP A 171 27.76 10.75 -41.13
CA ASP A 171 29.12 10.88 -40.58
C ASP A 171 29.39 12.30 -40.04
N VAL A 172 29.24 12.44 -38.72
CA VAL A 172 29.48 13.68 -37.95
C VAL A 172 30.91 13.77 -37.42
N LYS A 173 31.84 12.90 -37.83
CA LYS A 173 33.22 12.89 -37.33
C LYS A 173 33.92 14.24 -37.53
N ARG A 174 33.83 14.81 -38.74
CA ARG A 174 34.44 16.13 -39.04
C ARG A 174 33.86 17.25 -38.17
N MET A 175 32.54 17.24 -37.95
CA MET A 175 31.87 18.22 -37.11
C MET A 175 32.32 18.08 -35.65
N ARG A 176 32.40 16.85 -35.13
CA ARG A 176 32.90 16.54 -33.79
C ARG A 176 34.34 17.04 -33.61
N ASP A 177 35.21 16.79 -34.59
CA ASP A 177 36.61 17.22 -34.54
C ASP A 177 36.73 18.76 -34.50
N VAL A 178 35.93 19.49 -35.30
CA VAL A 178 35.89 20.96 -35.28
C VAL A 178 35.40 21.49 -33.92
N LEU A 179 34.35 20.88 -33.35
CA LEU A 179 33.81 21.29 -32.05
C LEU A 179 34.79 21.03 -30.89
N ILE A 180 35.50 19.89 -30.91
CA ILE A 180 36.53 19.57 -29.92
C ILE A 180 37.71 20.54 -30.01
N LEU A 181 38.13 20.88 -31.22
CA LEU A 181 39.19 21.85 -31.45
C LEU A 181 38.80 23.23 -30.89
N LEU A 182 37.61 23.74 -31.21
CA LEU A 182 37.11 25.02 -30.68
C LEU A 182 36.95 25.02 -29.15
N LYS A 183 36.64 23.86 -28.56
CA LYS A 183 36.59 23.68 -27.10
C LYS A 183 37.96 23.82 -26.42
N ASN A 184 39.01 23.36 -27.09
CA ASN A 184 40.36 23.27 -26.52
C ASN A 184 41.25 24.47 -26.89
N GLU A 185 40.99 25.17 -28.00
CA GLU A 185 41.76 26.31 -28.49
C GLU A 185 40.97 27.65 -28.34
N PRO A 186 41.10 28.37 -27.21
CA PRO A 186 40.34 29.60 -26.96
C PRO A 186 40.71 30.74 -27.94
N THR A 187 41.97 30.87 -28.33
CA THR A 187 42.44 31.91 -29.28
C THR A 187 41.78 31.78 -30.65
N ARG A 188 41.54 30.54 -31.09
CA ARG A 188 40.88 30.26 -32.37
C ARG A 188 39.37 30.46 -32.28
N ALA A 189 38.77 30.21 -31.11
CA ALA A 189 37.38 30.54 -30.83
C ALA A 189 37.15 32.06 -30.85
N GLU A 190 38.01 32.83 -30.16
CA GLU A 190 37.95 34.29 -30.09
C GLU A 190 38.08 34.96 -31.47
N ALA A 191 38.89 34.39 -32.36
CA ALA A 191 39.08 34.87 -33.73
C ALA A 191 37.83 34.72 -34.61
N LEU A 192 36.84 33.91 -34.21
CA LEU A 192 35.58 33.71 -34.93
C LEU A 192 34.42 34.51 -34.34
N THR A 193 34.58 35.05 -33.13
CA THR A 193 33.56 35.85 -32.43
C THR A 193 33.76 37.36 -32.54
N ASN A 194 34.90 37.81 -33.06
CA ASN A 194 35.18 39.20 -33.45
C ASN A 194 34.89 39.43 -34.94
#